data_AF-A0A1B7UCR1-F1
#
_entry.id   AF-A0A1B7UCR1-F1
#
_cell.length_a   1.000
_cell.length_b   1.000
_cell.length_c   1.000
_cell.angle_alpha   90.00
_cell.angle_beta   90.00
_cell.angle_gamma   90.00
#
_symmetry.space_group_name_H-M   'P 1'
#
loop_
_entity.id
_entity.type
_entity.pdbx_description
1 polymer ?
#
loop_
_entity_poly.entity_id
_entity_poly.type
_entity_poly.pdbx_seq_one_letter_code
_entity_poly.pdbx_strand_id
1 'polypeptide(L)'
;MKVRAIELIRAGWGAVLLAAPAEVLEHIHGVQVDRKALVVTRILGARHLAQALLSGVDPGPEVLAAGVWVDTVHSATALGLAALDRRRARGGVTDAVVAASWAGLGWRHLRAGRVRTDGIRGRDRLARTVVGALPGGRALMARAQAVRAG
;
A
#
# COMPACT_ATOMS: atom_id res chain seq x y z
N MET A 1 -2.11 -15.50 -16.72
CA MET A 1 -1.63 -14.59 -15.66
C MET A 1 -2.59 -13.40 -15.59
N LYS A 2 -3.33 -13.21 -14.51
CA LYS A 2 -4.22 -12.04 -14.36
C LYS A 2 -3.49 -10.96 -13.57
N VAL A 3 -3.02 -9.92 -14.26
CA VAL A 3 -2.48 -8.72 -13.61
C VAL A 3 -3.65 -7.82 -13.25
N ARG A 4 -3.66 -7.32 -12.01
CA ARG A 4 -4.78 -6.48 -11.55
C ARG A 4 -4.58 -5.06 -12.06
N ALA A 5 -5.62 -4.47 -12.65
CA ALA A 5 -5.60 -3.08 -13.12
C ALA A 5 -5.16 -2.10 -12.03
N ILE A 6 -5.56 -2.33 -10.78
CA ILE A 6 -5.14 -1.53 -9.63
C ILE A 6 -3.62 -1.54 -9.38
N GLU A 7 -2.96 -2.65 -9.66
CA GLU A 7 -1.50 -2.78 -9.49
C GLU A 7 -0.75 -2.15 -10.65
N LEU A 8 -1.35 -2.11 -11.85
CA LEU A 8 -0.82 -1.32 -12.97
C LEU A 8 -0.90 0.18 -12.68
N ILE A 9 -2.03 0.65 -12.14
CA ILE A 9 -2.17 2.04 -11.71
C ILE A 9 -1.17 2.36 -10.59
N ARG A 10 -1.03 1.47 -9.60
CA ARG A 10 -0.04 1.61 -8.52
C ARG A 10 1.39 1.65 -9.08
N ALA A 11 1.71 0.79 -10.04
CA ALA A 11 3.02 0.77 -10.67
C ALA A 11 3.31 2.07 -11.45
N GLY A 12 2.34 2.54 -12.24
CA GLY A 12 2.45 3.82 -12.96
C GLY A 12 2.64 4.99 -12.01
N TRP A 13 1.83 5.07 -10.95
CA TRP A 13 1.97 6.09 -9.92
C TRP A 13 3.33 6.01 -9.22
N GLY A 14 3.77 4.82 -8.83
CA GLY A 14 5.06 4.59 -8.21
C GLY A 14 6.24 5.02 -9.10
N ALA A 15 6.15 4.76 -10.40
CA ALA A 15 7.15 5.19 -11.38
C ALA A 15 7.22 6.72 -11.49
N VAL A 16 6.07 7.40 -11.55
CA VAL A 16 6.00 8.87 -11.58
C VAL A 16 6.62 9.48 -10.32
N LEU A 17 6.26 8.98 -9.13
CA LEU A 17 6.84 9.44 -7.87
C LEU A 17 8.36 9.21 -7.77
N LEU A 18 8.85 8.11 -8.35
CA LEU A 18 10.27 7.76 -8.32
C LEU A 18 11.09 8.61 -9.31
N ALA A 19 10.59 8.79 -10.54
CA ALA A 19 11.29 9.45 -11.62
C ALA A 19 11.14 10.98 -11.59
N ALA A 20 9.94 11.48 -11.30
CA ALA A 20 9.58 12.90 -11.36
C ALA A 20 8.98 13.42 -10.02
N PRO A 21 9.67 13.26 -8.88
CA PRO A 21 9.14 13.67 -7.58
C PRO A 21 8.93 15.20 -7.46
N ALA A 22 9.76 16.01 -8.13
CA ALA A 22 9.66 17.47 -8.06
C ALA A 22 8.36 17.95 -8.71
N GLU A 23 8.11 17.53 -9.95
CA GLU A 23 6.88 17.81 -10.69
C GLU A 23 5.64 17.48 -9.85
N VAL A 24 5.60 16.29 -9.24
CA VAL A 24 4.46 15.90 -8.40
C VAL A 24 4.27 16.83 -7.21
N LEU A 25 5.35 17.16 -6.50
CA LEU A 25 5.28 18.01 -5.31
C LEU A 25 4.90 19.45 -5.65
N GLU A 26 5.36 19.97 -6.80
CA GLU A 26 5.03 21.32 -7.26
C GLU A 26 3.53 21.48 -7.58
N HIS A 27 2.87 20.41 -8.02
CA HIS A 27 1.42 20.38 -8.24
C HIS A 27 0.59 20.29 -6.95
N ILE A 28 1.23 20.05 -5.79
CA ILE A 28 0.54 20.03 -4.50
C ILE A 28 0.72 21.38 -3.80
N HIS A 29 -0.30 22.24 -3.91
CA HIS A 29 -0.28 23.55 -3.26
C HIS A 29 0.03 23.47 -1.76
N GLY A 30 1.01 24.26 -1.32
CA GLY A 30 1.37 24.39 0.09
C GLY A 30 2.27 23.27 0.63
N VAL A 31 2.91 22.50 -0.26
CA VAL A 31 4.00 21.59 0.10
C VAL A 31 5.34 22.31 -0.07
N GLN A 32 6.23 22.14 0.90
CA GLN A 32 7.61 22.62 0.80
C GLN A 32 8.44 21.61 -0.01
N VAL A 33 8.91 22.03 -1.18
CA VAL A 33 9.77 21.21 -2.04
C VAL A 33 11.21 21.36 -1.59
N ASP A 34 11.63 20.51 -0.64
CA ASP A 34 13.01 20.42 -0.17
C ASP A 34 13.64 19.06 -0.52
N ARG A 35 14.96 18.93 -0.36
CA ARG A 35 15.68 17.69 -0.65
C ARG A 35 15.10 16.49 0.11
N LYS A 36 14.63 16.72 1.34
CA LYS A 36 14.00 15.68 2.18
C LYS A 36 12.67 15.23 1.58
N ALA A 37 11.81 16.15 1.14
CA ALA A 37 10.55 15.84 0.49
C ALA A 37 10.78 15.01 -0.79
N LEU A 38 11.75 15.39 -1.62
CA LEU A 38 12.09 14.63 -2.83
C LEU A 38 12.52 13.19 -2.52
N VAL A 39 13.36 12.99 -1.49
CA VAL A 39 13.79 11.65 -1.07
C VAL A 39 12.61 10.83 -0.55
N VAL A 40 11.76 11.42 0.29
CA VAL A 40 10.56 10.76 0.82
C VAL A 40 9.61 10.35 -0.29
N THR A 41 9.35 11.24 -1.26
CA THR A 41 8.50 10.95 -2.43
C THR A 41 9.06 9.82 -3.29
N ARG A 42 10.38 9.77 -3.49
CA ARG A 42 11.03 8.64 -4.20
C ARG A 42 10.91 7.32 -3.43
N ILE A 43 11.08 7.35 -2.11
CA ILE A 43 10.90 6.16 -1.26
C ILE A 43 9.45 5.66 -1.37
N LEU A 44 8.48 6.58 -1.35
CA LEU A 44 7.07 6.26 -1.56
C LEU A 44 6.85 5.63 -2.95
N GLY A 45 7.44 6.20 -4.00
CA GLY A 45 7.39 5.65 -5.36
C GLY A 45 7.96 4.24 -5.44
N ALA A 46 9.15 4.03 -4.88
CA ALA A 46 9.79 2.71 -4.80
C ALA A 46 8.92 1.69 -4.04
N ARG A 47 8.26 2.12 -2.96
CA ARG A 47 7.33 1.27 -2.21
C ARG A 47 6.12 0.86 -3.05
N HIS A 48 5.50 1.79 -3.78
CA HIS A 48 4.38 1.48 -4.67
C HIS A 48 4.80 0.47 -5.75
N LEU A 49 5.99 0.63 -6.34
CA LEU A 49 6.54 -0.32 -7.31
C LEU A 49 6.79 -1.70 -6.69
N ALA A 50 7.46 -1.76 -5.53
CA ALA A 50 7.70 -3.02 -4.84
C ALA A 50 6.39 -3.74 -4.49
N GLN A 51 5.39 -3.01 -4.03
CA GLN A 51 4.09 -3.57 -3.69
C GLN A 51 3.34 -4.07 -4.94
N ALA A 52 3.40 -3.33 -6.05
CA ALA A 52 2.87 -3.74 -7.33
C ALA A 52 3.58 -4.98 -7.90
N LEU A 53 4.90 -5.10 -7.74
CA LEU A 53 5.66 -6.28 -8.18
C LEU A 53 5.31 -7.52 -7.33
N LEU A 54 5.32 -7.37 -6.00
CA LEU A 54 5.11 -8.49 -5.07
C LEU A 54 3.65 -8.98 -5.05
N SER A 55 2.70 -8.06 -5.28
CA SER A 55 1.25 -8.31 -5.20
C SER A 55 0.56 -8.31 -6.56
N GLY A 56 1.24 -7.97 -7.66
CA GLY A 56 0.64 -7.74 -8.98
C GLY A 56 0.23 -8.99 -9.74
N VAL A 57 1.02 -10.05 -9.61
CA VAL A 57 0.77 -11.31 -10.31
C VAL A 57 0.10 -12.29 -9.37
N ASP A 58 -1.22 -12.44 -9.52
CA ASP A 58 -1.98 -13.56 -8.98
C ASP A 58 -1.78 -13.82 -7.45
N PRO A 59 -1.92 -12.79 -6.60
CA PRO A 59 -1.65 -12.91 -5.17
C PRO A 59 -2.69 -13.80 -4.49
N GLY A 60 -2.28 -14.50 -3.43
CA GLY A 60 -3.23 -15.13 -2.52
C GLY A 60 -3.90 -14.11 -1.59
N PRO A 61 -4.97 -14.50 -0.88
CA PRO A 61 -5.66 -13.63 0.07
C PRO A 61 -4.77 -13.13 1.21
N GLU A 62 -3.74 -13.87 1.62
CA GLU A 62 -2.79 -13.46 2.66
C GLU A 62 -1.88 -12.32 2.19
N VAL A 63 -1.36 -12.39 0.96
CA VAL A 63 -0.55 -11.30 0.38
C VAL A 63 -1.39 -10.03 0.23
N LEU A 64 -2.66 -10.18 -0.14
CA LEU A 64 -3.61 -9.08 -0.19
C LEU A 64 -3.88 -8.44 1.16
N ALA A 65 -4.17 -9.27 2.18
CA ALA A 65 -4.34 -8.79 3.53
C ALA A 65 -3.07 -8.08 4.03
N ALA A 66 -1.87 -8.62 3.75
CA ALA A 66 -0.63 -7.94 4.10
C ALA A 66 -0.51 -6.56 3.44
N GLY A 67 -0.86 -6.43 2.16
CA GLY A 67 -0.91 -5.13 1.47
C GLY A 67 -1.86 -4.14 2.13
N VAL A 68 -3.07 -4.59 2.50
CA VAL A 68 -4.06 -3.76 3.22
C VAL A 68 -3.50 -3.29 4.56
N TRP A 69 -2.90 -4.20 5.34
CA TRP A 69 -2.31 -3.85 6.63
C TRP A 69 -1.20 -2.80 6.49
N VAL A 70 -0.28 -3.00 5.55
CA VAL A 70 0.84 -2.11 5.25
C VAL A 70 0.35 -0.71 4.85
N ASP A 71 -0.67 -0.62 3.99
CA ASP A 71 -1.26 0.64 3.55
C ASP A 71 -2.01 1.36 4.70
N THR A 72 -2.74 0.61 5.55
CA THR A 72 -3.43 1.18 6.72
C THR A 72 -2.45 1.75 7.75
N VAL A 73 -1.41 1.00 8.12
CA VAL A 73 -0.40 1.46 9.08
C VAL A 73 0.31 2.71 8.56
N HIS A 74 0.62 2.73 7.26
CA HIS A 74 1.24 3.89 6.65
C HIS A 74 0.34 5.13 6.63
N SER A 75 -0.94 4.96 6.33
CA SER A 75 -1.90 6.06 6.41
C SER A 75 -1.94 6.64 7.82
N ALA A 76 -2.01 5.79 8.85
CA ALA A 76 -2.01 6.23 10.24
C ALA A 76 -0.72 6.96 10.64
N THR A 77 0.45 6.45 10.24
CA THR A 77 1.72 7.11 10.56
C THR A 77 1.90 8.42 9.78
N ALA A 78 1.49 8.49 8.52
CA ALA A 78 1.50 9.72 7.73
C ALA A 78 0.59 10.80 8.32
N LEU A 79 -0.61 10.44 8.79
CA LEU A 79 -1.48 11.36 9.54
C LEU A 79 -0.85 11.82 10.85
N GLY A 80 -0.23 10.89 11.60
CA GLY A 80 0.47 11.23 12.83
C GLY A 80 1.59 12.24 12.59
N LEU A 81 2.43 12.02 11.57
CA LEU A 81 3.47 12.96 11.19
C LEU A 81 2.90 14.31 10.72
N ALA A 82 1.80 14.30 9.96
CA ALA A 82 1.13 15.53 9.54
C ALA A 82 0.58 16.34 10.72
N ALA A 83 0.11 15.67 11.77
CA ALA A 83 -0.35 16.32 12.99
C ALA A 83 0.80 16.93 13.81
N LEU A 84 1.98 16.29 13.80
CA LEU A 84 3.16 16.72 14.54
C LEU A 84 3.98 17.81 13.83
N ASP A 85 4.01 17.81 12.49
CA ASP A 85 4.72 18.82 11.68
C ASP A 85 3.74 19.59 10.79
N ARG A 86 3.22 20.70 11.32
CA ARG A 86 2.30 21.58 10.58
C ARG A 86 2.88 22.16 9.30
N ARG A 87 4.21 22.30 9.18
CA ARG A 87 4.85 22.82 7.96
C ARG A 87 4.74 21.81 6.81
N ARG A 88 4.66 20.51 7.13
CA ARG A 88 4.54 19.42 6.16
C ARG A 88 3.17 18.74 6.17
N ALA A 89 2.21 19.27 6.94
CA ALA A 89 0.91 18.66 7.17
C ALA A 89 0.16 18.34 5.87
N ARG A 90 0.14 19.26 4.90
CA ARG A 90 -0.54 19.01 3.61
C ARG A 90 0.03 17.81 2.87
N GLY A 91 1.36 17.72 2.76
CA GLY A 91 2.02 16.57 2.13
C GLY A 91 1.71 15.26 2.86
N GLY A 92 1.78 15.26 4.19
CA GLY A 92 1.48 14.09 5.01
C GLY A 92 0.00 13.66 4.95
N VAL A 93 -0.95 14.62 4.90
CA VAL A 93 -2.37 14.32 4.72
C VAL A 93 -2.65 13.75 3.34
N THR A 94 -2.07 14.32 2.28
CA THR A 94 -2.22 13.79 0.92
C THR A 94 -1.69 12.36 0.84
N ASP A 95 -0.50 12.10 1.37
CA ASP A 95 0.09 10.76 1.44
C ASP A 95 -0.82 9.78 2.20
N ALA A 96 -1.32 10.21 3.36
CA ALA A 96 -2.24 9.42 4.15
C ALA A 96 -3.55 9.06 3.43
N VAL A 97 -4.14 9.99 2.69
CA VAL A 97 -5.39 9.77 1.92
C VAL A 97 -5.14 8.80 0.77
N VAL A 98 -4.01 8.94 0.07
CA VAL A 98 -3.61 8.01 -0.99
C VAL A 98 -3.42 6.61 -0.41
N ALA A 99 -2.68 6.48 0.70
CA ALA A 99 -2.48 5.21 1.39
C ALA A 99 -3.81 4.59 1.90
N ALA A 100 -4.72 5.40 2.46
CA ALA A 100 -6.04 4.92 2.89
C ALA A 100 -6.88 4.40 1.71
N SER A 101 -6.82 5.07 0.56
CA SER A 101 -7.51 4.66 -0.67
C SER A 101 -7.00 3.30 -1.15
N TRP A 102 -5.69 3.10 -1.13
CA TRP A 102 -5.06 1.83 -1.44
C TRP A 102 -5.49 0.70 -0.50
N ALA A 103 -5.48 0.96 0.81
CA ALA A 103 -5.95 0.01 1.82
C ALA A 103 -7.43 -0.36 1.59
N GLY A 104 -8.29 0.64 1.34
CA GLY A 104 -9.71 0.44 1.09
C GLY A 104 -9.98 -0.38 -0.17
N LEU A 105 -9.27 -0.12 -1.26
CA LEU A 105 -9.39 -0.89 -2.50
C LEU A 105 -8.88 -2.33 -2.33
N GLY A 106 -7.74 -2.52 -1.65
CA GLY A 106 -7.22 -3.84 -1.32
C GLY A 106 -8.20 -4.65 -0.46
N TRP A 107 -8.83 -4.00 0.52
CA TRP A 107 -9.84 -4.62 1.39
C TRP A 107 -11.10 -5.00 0.62
N ARG A 108 -11.60 -4.11 -0.25
CA ARG A 108 -12.73 -4.44 -1.13
C ARG A 108 -12.42 -5.63 -2.02
N HIS A 109 -11.21 -5.70 -2.57
CA HIS A 109 -10.79 -6.81 -3.42
C HIS A 109 -10.66 -8.12 -2.64
N LEU A 110 -10.10 -8.08 -1.43
CA LEU A 110 -10.07 -9.22 -0.51
C LEU A 110 -11.48 -9.72 -0.18
N ARG A 111 -12.41 -8.82 0.14
CA ARG A 111 -13.80 -9.18 0.45
C ARG A 111 -14.56 -9.75 -0.75
N ALA A 112 -14.23 -9.34 -1.97
CA ALA A 112 -14.89 -9.79 -3.19
C ALA A 112 -14.49 -11.23 -3.59
N GLY A 113 -13.51 -11.86 -2.94
CA GLY A 113 -13.11 -13.24 -3.22
C GLY A 113 -12.48 -13.47 -4.60
N ARG A 114 -12.19 -12.40 -5.36
CA ARG A 114 -11.60 -12.48 -6.72
C ARG A 114 -10.09 -12.70 -6.67
N VAL A 115 -9.66 -13.63 -5.84
CA VAL A 115 -8.25 -13.85 -5.48
C VAL A 115 -7.86 -15.27 -5.84
N ARG A 116 -6.58 -15.49 -6.15
CA ARG A 116 -6.06 -16.84 -6.36
C ARG A 116 -6.21 -17.66 -5.08
N THR A 117 -6.96 -18.76 -5.14
CA THR A 117 -7.14 -19.70 -4.02
C THR A 117 -6.38 -21.01 -4.24
N ASP A 118 -5.95 -21.31 -5.47
CA ASP A 118 -5.19 -22.51 -5.84
C ASP A 118 -3.76 -22.47 -5.26
N GLY A 119 -3.51 -23.33 -4.27
CA GLY A 119 -2.21 -23.53 -3.66
C GLY A 119 -1.71 -22.38 -2.78
N ILE A 120 -0.80 -22.72 -1.86
CA ILE A 120 -0.12 -21.75 -0.98
C ILE A 120 1.30 -21.53 -1.51
N ARG A 121 1.62 -20.31 -1.92
CA ARG A 121 2.97 -19.93 -2.35
C ARG A 121 3.80 -19.49 -1.14
N GLY A 122 5.13 -19.49 -1.27
CA GLY A 122 6.04 -19.07 -0.20
C GLY A 122 5.72 -17.67 0.36
N ARG A 123 5.36 -16.72 -0.51
CA ARG A 123 4.92 -15.37 -0.12
C ARG A 123 3.62 -15.35 0.70
N ASP A 124 2.71 -16.30 0.48
CA ASP A 124 1.45 -16.38 1.25
C ASP A 124 1.75 -16.82 2.69
N ARG A 125 2.71 -17.76 2.87
CA ARG A 125 3.22 -18.16 4.19
C ARG A 125 3.94 -17.01 4.89
N LEU A 126 4.85 -16.33 4.19
CA LEU A 126 5.58 -15.20 4.74
C LEU A 126 4.63 -14.08 5.21
N ALA A 127 3.67 -13.71 4.36
CA ALA A 127 2.65 -12.70 4.68
C ALA A 127 1.87 -13.08 5.95
N ARG A 128 1.46 -14.35 6.07
CA ARG A 128 0.75 -14.86 7.25
C ARG A 128 1.61 -14.80 8.51
N THR A 129 2.86 -15.23 8.45
CA THR A 129 3.75 -15.25 9.62
C THR A 129 4.09 -13.84 10.09
N VAL A 130 4.49 -12.97 9.17
CA VAL A 130 4.93 -11.61 9.50
C VAL A 130 3.75 -10.77 9.97
N VAL A 131 2.72 -10.62 9.14
CA VAL A 131 1.59 -9.73 9.47
C VAL A 131 0.73 -10.34 10.56
N GLY A 132 0.57 -11.66 10.62
CA GLY A 132 -0.16 -12.33 11.70
C GLY A 132 0.45 -12.12 13.09
N ALA A 133 1.74 -11.77 13.19
CA ALA A 133 2.40 -11.42 14.45
C ALA A 133 2.22 -9.94 14.84
N LEU A 134 1.76 -9.09 13.92
CA LEU A 134 1.66 -7.65 14.13
C LEU A 134 0.28 -7.23 14.66
N PRO A 135 0.18 -6.06 15.35
CA PRO A 135 -1.09 -5.55 15.85
C PRO A 135 -2.16 -5.45 14.77
N GLY A 136 -3.36 -5.96 15.04
CA GLY A 136 -4.47 -6.01 14.08
C GLY A 136 -4.32 -7.00 12.92
N GLY A 137 -3.13 -7.58 12.73
CA GLY A 137 -2.86 -8.47 11.60
C GLY A 137 -3.50 -9.86 11.73
N ARG A 138 -3.70 -10.36 12.95
CA ARG A 138 -4.42 -11.65 13.19
C ARG A 138 -5.84 -11.65 12.64
N ALA A 139 -6.61 -10.59 12.91
CA ALA A 139 -7.98 -10.46 12.41
C ALA A 139 -8.03 -10.40 10.88
N LEU A 140 -7.06 -9.69 10.28
CA LEU A 140 -6.92 -9.59 8.83
C LEU A 140 -6.56 -10.94 8.18
N MET A 141 -5.68 -11.71 8.83
CA MET A 141 -5.30 -13.06 8.38
C MET A 141 -6.45 -14.06 8.55
N ALA A 142 -7.25 -13.95 9.61
CA ALA A 142 -8.46 -14.75 9.76
C ALA A 142 -9.45 -14.48 8.61
N ARG A 143 -9.59 -13.21 8.19
CA ARG A 143 -10.41 -12.88 7.02
C ARG A 143 -9.85 -13.47 5.72
N ALA A 144 -8.53 -13.42 5.53
CA ALA A 144 -7.87 -14.02 4.37
C ALA A 144 -8.09 -15.55 4.30
N GLN A 145 -8.03 -16.23 5.45
CA GLN A 145 -8.32 -17.66 5.54
C GLN A 145 -9.78 -17.98 5.22
N ALA A 146 -10.73 -17.18 5.72
CA ALA A 146 -12.15 -17.35 5.39
C ALA A 146 -12.42 -17.20 3.89
N VAL A 147 -11.78 -16.22 3.22
CA VAL A 147 -11.88 -16.03 1.76
C VAL A 147 -11.25 -17.19 0.98
N ARG A 148 -10.24 -17.85 1.54
CA ARG A 148 -9.62 -19.03 0.92
C ARG A 148 -10.47 -20.29 1.05
N ALA A 149 -11.24 -20.41 2.13
CA ALA A 149 -12.01 -21.60 2.46
C ALA A 149 -13.42 -21.63 1.82
N GLY A 150 -13.92 -20.49 1.37
CA GLY A 150 -15.17 -20.36 0.59
C GLY A 150 -14.91 -20.36 -0.90
#